data_AF-A0A954ZDB8-F1
#
_entry.id   AF-A0A954ZDB8-F1
#
_cell.length_a   1.000
_cell.length_b   1.000
_cell.length_c   1.000
_cell.angle_alpha   90.00
_cell.angle_beta   90.00
_cell.angle_gamma   90.00
#
_symmetry.space_group_name_H-M   'P 1'
#
loop_
_entity.id
_entity.type
_entity.pdbx_description
1 polymer ?
#
loop_
_entity_poly.entity_id
_entity_poly.type
_entity_poly.pdbx_seq_one_letter_code
_entity_poly.pdbx_strand_id
1 'polypeptide(L)'
;MERSPNSLQRTSNDHNLDAEATEGVAGATLGRISRQLANRTGVASYLLPREKREIARQLQEEHESQVVNLGLQRLNAEANTRIVDLELAAERQRTETLVAHNQRMGDLKRQEQQLVAKALAHVVAAEQRDQRELAAYDVLPEDREMLAAYYRQRAADEMQSIASAHGVTLATPDADAPPASQ
;
A
#
# COMPACT_ATOMS: atom_id res chain seq x y z
N MET A 1 19.79 -44.09 -51.34
CA MET A 1 19.39 -45.29 -50.58
C MET A 1 18.41 -44.83 -49.53
N GLU A 2 17.11 -44.94 -49.83
CA GLU A 2 16.20 -46.02 -49.35
C GLU A 2 15.67 -45.71 -47.95
N ARG A 3 14.39 -45.81 -47.57
CA ARG A 3 13.05 -45.99 -48.18
C ARG A 3 12.06 -45.61 -47.06
N SER A 4 10.94 -44.96 -47.40
CA SER A 4 9.68 -45.00 -46.61
C SER A 4 8.94 -46.34 -46.92
N PRO A 5 7.92 -46.85 -46.17
CA PRO A 5 6.67 -46.12 -45.84
C PRO A 5 5.82 -46.58 -44.61
N ASN A 6 4.70 -45.86 -44.36
CA ASN A 6 3.38 -46.28 -43.80
C ASN A 6 3.28 -46.78 -42.34
N SER A 7 2.20 -46.57 -41.57
CA SER A 7 0.90 -45.88 -41.70
C SER A 7 0.18 -46.05 -40.35
N LEU A 8 -0.53 -45.05 -39.83
CA LEU A 8 -1.74 -45.26 -39.00
C LEU A 8 -2.54 -43.96 -38.91
N GLN A 9 -3.65 -43.94 -39.64
CA GLN A 9 -4.80 -43.07 -39.41
C GLN A 9 -5.51 -43.49 -38.11
N ARG A 10 -5.90 -42.52 -37.28
CA ARG A 10 -7.05 -42.57 -36.35
C ARG A 10 -7.64 -41.15 -36.32
N THR A 11 -8.67 -40.87 -37.12
CA THR A 11 -10.09 -40.76 -36.71
C THR A 11 -10.26 -39.86 -35.48
N SER A 12 -10.74 -38.62 -35.64
CA SER A 12 -12.14 -38.22 -35.81
C SER A 12 -12.75 -37.82 -34.47
N ASN A 13 -13.24 -36.57 -34.43
CA ASN A 13 -14.44 -36.11 -33.73
C ASN A 13 -14.74 -36.74 -32.38
N ASP A 14 -14.27 -36.10 -31.32
CA ASP A 14 -14.95 -36.11 -30.03
C ASP A 14 -14.75 -34.71 -29.46
N HIS A 15 -15.74 -33.83 -29.53
CA HIS A 15 -15.96 -32.61 -28.71
C HIS A 15 -17.24 -31.91 -29.19
N ASN A 16 -18.31 -32.68 -29.44
CA ASN A 16 -19.59 -32.11 -29.86
C ASN A 16 -20.81 -32.89 -29.32
N LEU A 17 -20.74 -33.36 -28.07
CA LEU A 17 -21.84 -34.12 -27.44
C LEU A 17 -22.50 -33.43 -26.24
N ASP A 18 -22.03 -32.26 -25.82
CA ASP A 18 -22.61 -31.58 -24.64
C ASP A 18 -23.61 -30.45 -24.97
N ALA A 19 -23.72 -30.05 -26.24
CA ALA A 19 -24.72 -29.05 -26.67
C ALA A 19 -26.10 -29.67 -26.94
N GLU A 20 -26.17 -30.93 -27.38
CA GLU A 20 -27.44 -31.61 -27.69
C GLU A 20 -28.15 -32.18 -26.43
N ALA A 21 -27.40 -32.43 -25.35
CA ALA A 21 -27.98 -32.90 -24.10
C ALA A 21 -28.76 -31.80 -23.35
N THR A 22 -28.33 -30.54 -23.47
CA THR A 22 -29.01 -29.40 -22.82
C THR A 22 -30.29 -29.00 -23.52
N GLU A 23 -30.38 -29.13 -24.86
CA GLU A 23 -31.62 -28.88 -25.60
C GLU A 23 -32.70 -29.95 -25.31
N GLY A 24 -32.29 -31.22 -25.17
CA GLY A 24 -33.21 -32.30 -24.80
C GLY A 24 -33.77 -32.16 -23.38
N VAL A 25 -32.95 -31.72 -22.43
CA VAL A 25 -33.39 -31.49 -21.05
C VAL A 25 -34.25 -30.24 -20.93
N ALA A 26 -33.91 -29.15 -21.62
CA ALA A 26 -34.72 -27.92 -21.67
C ALA A 26 -36.08 -28.16 -22.35
N GLY A 27 -36.11 -28.90 -23.46
CA GLY A 27 -37.37 -29.30 -24.12
C GLY A 27 -38.23 -30.22 -23.24
N ALA A 28 -37.61 -31.14 -22.49
CA ALA A 28 -38.31 -32.05 -21.58
C ALA A 28 -38.80 -31.39 -20.29
N THR A 29 -38.11 -30.37 -19.78
CA THR A 29 -38.57 -29.56 -18.64
C THR A 29 -39.64 -28.57 -19.06
N LEU A 30 -39.50 -27.90 -20.20
CA LEU A 30 -40.56 -27.07 -20.80
C LEU A 30 -41.82 -27.89 -21.07
N GLY A 31 -41.69 -29.09 -21.65
CA GLY A 31 -42.83 -29.99 -21.86
C GLY A 31 -43.49 -30.51 -20.58
N ARG A 32 -42.80 -30.50 -19.44
CA ARG A 32 -43.37 -30.81 -18.12
C ARG A 32 -44.04 -29.60 -17.50
N ILE A 33 -43.40 -28.42 -17.55
CA ILE A 33 -43.94 -27.15 -17.07
C ILE A 33 -45.21 -26.79 -17.86
N SER A 34 -45.22 -26.96 -19.19
CA SER A 34 -46.39 -26.75 -20.04
C SER A 34 -47.53 -27.72 -19.71
N ARG A 35 -47.25 -28.98 -19.39
CA ARG A 35 -48.29 -29.94 -18.95
C ARG A 35 -48.82 -29.59 -17.55
N GLN A 36 -47.96 -29.11 -16.67
CA GLN A 36 -48.33 -28.74 -15.32
C GLN A 36 -49.13 -27.43 -15.28
N LEU A 37 -48.83 -26.47 -16.16
CA LEU A 37 -49.63 -25.27 -16.40
C LEU A 37 -50.95 -25.58 -17.13
N ALA A 38 -50.93 -26.47 -18.12
CA ALA A 38 -52.13 -26.95 -18.83
C ALA A 38 -53.17 -27.55 -17.88
N ASN A 39 -52.72 -28.38 -16.93
CA ASN A 39 -53.58 -29.01 -15.94
C ASN A 39 -54.06 -28.04 -14.85
N ARG A 40 -53.37 -26.91 -14.65
CA ARG A 40 -53.69 -25.93 -13.60
C ARG A 40 -54.61 -24.80 -14.08
N THR A 41 -54.64 -24.51 -15.39
CA THR A 41 -55.48 -23.44 -15.96
C THR A 41 -56.58 -23.94 -16.89
N GLY A 42 -56.56 -25.20 -17.37
CA GLY A 42 -57.58 -25.71 -18.29
C GLY A 42 -57.57 -25.08 -19.69
N VAL A 43 -56.67 -24.12 -19.96
CA VAL A 43 -56.67 -23.31 -21.20
C VAL A 43 -55.75 -23.90 -22.28
N ALA A 44 -54.76 -24.72 -21.93
CA ALA A 44 -53.73 -25.16 -22.89
C ALA A 44 -54.22 -26.15 -23.98
N SER A 45 -55.41 -26.73 -23.80
CA SER A 45 -55.99 -27.66 -24.79
C SER A 45 -56.61 -26.95 -26.01
N TYR A 46 -56.90 -25.65 -25.92
CA TYR A 46 -57.54 -24.88 -27.00
C TYR A 46 -56.59 -23.97 -27.79
N LEU A 47 -55.35 -23.81 -27.36
CA LEU A 47 -54.37 -22.97 -28.05
C LEU A 47 -53.96 -23.59 -29.38
N LEU A 48 -54.03 -22.80 -30.45
CA LEU A 48 -53.62 -23.21 -31.79
C LEU A 48 -52.10 -23.48 -31.80
N PRO A 49 -51.59 -24.39 -32.66
CA PRO A 49 -50.17 -24.70 -32.74
C PRO A 49 -49.25 -23.48 -32.95
N ARG A 50 -49.77 -22.41 -33.57
CA ARG A 50 -49.07 -21.14 -33.74
C ARG A 50 -48.92 -20.36 -32.43
N GLU A 51 -49.97 -20.31 -31.62
CA GLU A 51 -49.97 -19.62 -30.32
C GLU A 51 -49.03 -20.32 -29.32
N LYS A 52 -48.97 -21.66 -29.36
CA LYS A 52 -48.03 -22.44 -28.53
C LYS A 52 -46.56 -22.15 -28.88
N ARG A 53 -46.24 -21.95 -30.16
CA ARG A 53 -44.89 -21.58 -30.61
C ARG A 53 -44.52 -20.16 -30.21
N GLU A 54 -45.48 -19.24 -30.28
CA GLU A 54 -45.26 -17.84 -29.87
C GLU A 54 -45.02 -17.72 -28.36
N ILE A 55 -45.82 -18.43 -27.55
CA ILE A 55 -45.60 -18.50 -26.09
C ILE A 55 -44.25 -19.13 -25.76
N ALA A 56 -43.85 -20.19 -26.48
CA ALA A 56 -42.54 -20.82 -26.28
C ALA A 56 -41.39 -19.86 -26.64
N ARG A 57 -41.53 -19.08 -27.71
CA ARG A 57 -40.54 -18.06 -28.10
C ARG A 57 -40.43 -16.96 -27.03
N GLN A 58 -41.56 -16.42 -26.56
CA GLN A 58 -41.58 -15.38 -25.53
C GLN A 58 -40.96 -15.86 -24.22
N LEU A 59 -41.30 -17.08 -23.78
CA LEU A 59 -40.68 -17.68 -22.59
C LEU A 59 -39.16 -17.89 -22.75
N GLN A 60 -38.72 -18.20 -23.96
CA GLN A 60 -37.30 -18.35 -24.25
C GLN A 60 -36.57 -16.99 -24.24
N GLU A 61 -37.15 -15.95 -24.84
CA GLU A 61 -36.63 -14.58 -24.81
C GLU A 61 -36.58 -14.02 -23.37
N GLU A 62 -37.61 -14.26 -22.56
CA GLU A 62 -37.63 -13.91 -21.14
C GLU A 62 -36.54 -14.65 -20.35
N HIS A 63 -36.35 -15.95 -20.63
CA HIS A 63 -35.30 -16.73 -20.00
C HIS A 63 -33.91 -16.21 -20.36
N GLU A 64 -33.65 -15.93 -21.63
CA GLU A 64 -32.38 -15.35 -22.10
C GLU A 64 -32.12 -13.98 -21.44
N SER A 65 -33.14 -13.12 -21.38
CA SER A 65 -33.07 -11.82 -20.68
C SER A 65 -32.75 -11.97 -19.18
N GLN A 66 -33.37 -12.96 -18.50
CA GLN A 66 -33.07 -13.25 -17.09
C GLN A 66 -31.63 -13.72 -16.89
N VAL A 67 -31.13 -14.60 -17.76
CA VAL A 67 -29.75 -15.10 -17.71
C VAL A 67 -28.75 -13.96 -17.88
N VAL A 68 -28.99 -13.07 -18.86
CA VAL A 68 -28.14 -11.89 -19.08
C VAL A 68 -28.16 -10.95 -17.87
N ASN A 69 -29.34 -10.65 -17.33
CA ASN A 69 -29.46 -9.80 -16.14
C ASN A 69 -28.74 -10.39 -14.93
N LEU A 70 -28.85 -11.71 -14.72
CA LEU A 70 -28.14 -12.38 -13.64
C LEU A 70 -26.62 -12.35 -13.85
N GLY A 71 -26.16 -12.50 -15.10
CA GLY A 71 -24.76 -12.36 -15.48
C GLY A 71 -24.21 -10.96 -15.19
N LEU A 72 -24.96 -9.92 -15.57
CA LEU A 72 -24.60 -8.53 -15.29
C LEU A 72 -24.58 -8.23 -13.79
N GLN A 73 -25.54 -8.74 -13.02
CA GLN A 73 -25.56 -8.59 -11.57
C GLN A 73 -24.34 -9.23 -10.91
N ARG A 74 -23.94 -10.44 -11.37
CA ARG A 74 -22.74 -11.12 -10.88
C ARG A 74 -21.46 -10.35 -11.21
N LEU A 75 -21.33 -9.90 -12.46
CA LEU A 75 -20.20 -9.07 -12.89
C LEU A 75 -20.12 -7.77 -12.08
N ASN A 76 -21.25 -7.12 -11.84
CA ASN A 76 -21.31 -5.89 -11.05
C ASN A 76 -20.93 -6.15 -9.57
N ALA A 77 -21.38 -7.27 -9.01
CA ALA A 77 -20.99 -7.68 -7.66
C ALA A 77 -19.47 -7.93 -7.57
N GLU A 78 -18.90 -8.67 -8.54
CA GLU A 78 -17.47 -8.96 -8.59
C GLU A 78 -16.63 -7.68 -8.80
N ALA A 79 -17.07 -6.79 -9.69
CA ALA A 79 -16.42 -5.49 -9.92
C ALA A 79 -16.41 -4.65 -8.65
N ASN A 80 -17.52 -4.59 -7.90
CA ASN A 80 -17.60 -3.84 -6.65
C ASN A 80 -16.68 -4.43 -5.57
N THR A 81 -16.60 -5.77 -5.44
CA THR A 81 -15.63 -6.40 -4.54
C THR A 81 -14.20 -6.02 -4.92
N ARG A 82 -13.89 -6.04 -6.22
CA ARG A 82 -12.56 -5.68 -6.72
C ARG A 82 -12.20 -4.21 -6.49
N ILE A 83 -13.17 -3.31 -6.62
CA ILE A 83 -12.98 -1.88 -6.33
C ILE A 83 -12.62 -1.70 -4.85
N VAL A 84 -13.37 -2.33 -3.95
CA VAL A 84 -13.10 -2.26 -2.50
C VAL A 84 -11.71 -2.81 -2.16
N ASP A 85 -11.32 -3.95 -2.75
CA ASP A 85 -9.98 -4.52 -2.53
C ASP A 85 -8.86 -3.59 -3.01
N LEU A 86 -9.06 -2.92 -4.16
CA LEU A 86 -8.10 -1.97 -4.72
C LEU A 86 -8.02 -0.70 -3.87
N GLU A 87 -9.15 -0.18 -3.39
CA GLU A 87 -9.19 0.97 -2.47
C GLU A 87 -8.45 0.66 -1.17
N LEU A 88 -8.67 -0.52 -0.59
CA LEU A 88 -7.99 -0.96 0.62
C LEU A 88 -6.48 -1.14 0.39
N ALA A 89 -6.08 -1.68 -0.77
CA ALA A 89 -4.66 -1.81 -1.13
C ALA A 89 -4.01 -0.42 -1.32
N ALA A 90 -4.69 0.51 -1.98
CA ALA A 90 -4.20 1.87 -2.17
C ALA A 90 -4.06 2.63 -0.85
N GLU A 91 -5.00 2.45 0.08
CA GLU A 91 -4.94 3.07 1.41
C GLU A 91 -3.80 2.49 2.25
N ARG A 92 -3.59 1.16 2.21
CA ARG A 92 -2.43 0.52 2.86
C ARG A 92 -1.11 1.05 2.31
N GLN A 93 -0.97 1.13 0.99
CA GLN A 93 0.23 1.69 0.37
C GLN A 93 0.46 3.16 0.77
N ARG A 94 -0.62 3.96 0.84
CA ARG A 94 -0.54 5.35 1.28
C ARG A 94 -0.11 5.46 2.74
N THR A 95 -0.64 4.63 3.63
CA THR A 95 -0.25 4.65 5.04
C THR A 95 1.19 4.19 5.23
N GLU A 96 1.62 3.13 4.53
CA GLU A 96 3.01 2.65 4.55
C GLU A 96 4.00 3.71 4.06
N THR A 97 3.70 4.37 2.94
CA THR A 97 4.56 5.43 2.40
C THR A 97 4.64 6.64 3.33
N LEU A 98 3.53 7.04 3.97
CA LEU A 98 3.52 8.11 4.97
C LEU A 98 4.32 7.72 6.21
N VAL A 99 4.18 6.49 6.70
CA VAL A 99 4.93 5.97 7.84
C VAL A 99 6.43 5.97 7.52
N ALA A 100 6.83 5.45 6.37
CA ALA A 100 8.23 5.44 5.93
C ALA A 100 8.80 6.86 5.79
N HIS A 101 8.02 7.79 5.24
CA HIS A 101 8.41 9.20 5.15
C HIS A 101 8.63 9.83 6.53
N ASN A 102 7.69 9.63 7.47
CA ASN A 102 7.79 10.15 8.82
C ASN A 102 8.98 9.54 9.60
N GLN A 103 9.22 8.24 9.42
CA GLN A 103 10.40 7.56 9.99
C GLN A 103 11.69 8.20 9.46
N ARG A 104 11.80 8.38 8.14
CA ARG A 104 12.96 9.02 7.51
C ARG A 104 13.16 10.45 8.00
N MET A 105 12.09 11.23 8.14
CA MET A 105 12.17 12.59 8.70
C MET A 105 12.65 12.57 10.16
N GLY A 106 12.22 11.58 10.94
CA GLY A 106 12.70 11.35 12.30
C GLY A 106 14.19 10.98 12.35
N ASP A 107 14.65 10.12 11.44
CA ASP A 107 16.06 9.74 11.32
C ASP A 107 16.94 10.94 10.93
N LEU A 108 16.49 11.75 9.97
CA LEU A 108 17.21 12.95 9.54
C LEU A 108 17.33 13.98 10.67
N LYS A 109 16.28 14.20 11.46
CA LYS A 109 16.34 15.07 12.63
C LYS A 109 17.32 14.56 13.68
N ARG A 110 17.34 13.24 13.92
CA ARG A 110 18.33 12.62 14.82
C ARG A 110 19.75 12.78 14.29
N GLN A 111 19.96 12.60 12.99
CA GLN A 111 21.26 12.80 12.34
C GLN A 111 21.72 14.26 12.44
N GLU A 112 20.82 15.22 12.20
CA GLU A 112 21.11 16.65 12.39
C GLU A 112 21.55 16.94 13.83
N GLN A 113 20.78 16.47 14.83
CA GLN A 113 21.13 16.64 16.24
C GLN A 113 22.49 16.02 16.58
N GLN A 114 22.81 14.85 16.03
CA GLN A 114 24.14 14.23 16.19
C GLN A 114 25.26 15.07 15.58
N LEU A 115 25.04 15.65 14.40
CA LEU A 115 26.03 16.54 13.77
C LEU A 115 26.23 17.82 14.57
N VAL A 116 25.15 18.41 15.09
CA VAL A 116 25.21 19.60 15.96
C VAL A 116 25.98 19.27 17.26
N ALA A 117 25.66 18.16 17.92
CA ALA A 117 26.38 17.72 19.12
C ALA A 117 27.87 17.51 18.83
N LYS A 118 28.20 16.92 17.68
CA LYS A 118 29.59 16.73 17.24
C LYS A 118 30.30 18.07 16.98
N ALA A 119 29.62 19.03 16.34
CA ALA A 119 30.17 20.36 16.10
C ALA A 119 30.47 21.09 17.40
N LEU A 120 29.54 21.06 18.37
CA LEU A 120 29.76 21.63 19.70
C LEU A 120 30.94 20.96 20.42
N ALA A 121 31.05 19.63 20.35
CA ALA A 121 32.19 18.90 20.92
C ALA A 121 33.53 19.31 20.29
N HIS A 122 33.55 19.61 18.98
CA HIS A 122 34.74 20.13 18.32
C HIS A 122 35.16 21.50 18.83
N VAL A 123 34.20 22.41 19.08
CA VAL A 123 34.48 23.74 19.65
C VAL A 123 35.10 23.61 21.05
N VAL A 124 34.50 22.78 21.92
CA VAL A 124 35.03 22.52 23.27
C VAL A 124 36.43 21.89 23.20
N ALA A 125 36.64 20.93 22.30
CA ALA A 125 37.95 20.29 22.16
C ALA A 125 39.03 21.26 21.65
N ALA A 126 38.66 22.19 20.77
CA ALA A 126 39.55 23.25 20.30
C ALA A 126 39.92 24.21 21.43
N GLU A 127 38.94 24.66 22.24
CA GLU A 127 39.18 25.51 23.39
C GLU A 127 40.13 24.83 24.40
N GLN A 128 39.91 23.55 24.72
CA GLN A 128 40.79 22.78 25.60
C GLN A 128 42.20 22.65 25.03
N ARG A 129 42.34 22.54 23.71
CA ARG A 129 43.64 22.50 23.05
C ARG A 129 44.34 23.86 23.18
N ASP A 130 43.65 24.95 22.88
CA ASP A 130 44.19 26.30 23.00
C ASP A 130 44.62 26.60 24.45
N GLN A 131 43.83 26.17 25.45
CA GLN A 131 44.20 26.26 26.86
C GLN A 131 45.45 25.47 27.22
N ARG A 132 45.62 24.25 26.67
CA ARG A 132 46.82 23.43 26.88
C ARG A 132 48.05 24.04 26.21
N GLU A 133 47.89 24.60 25.02
CA GLU A 133 48.96 25.29 24.29
C GLU A 133 49.39 26.56 25.06
N LEU A 134 48.43 27.38 25.52
CA LEU A 134 48.70 28.52 26.40
C LEU A 134 49.41 28.13 27.70
N ALA A 135 49.10 26.95 28.25
CA ALA A 135 49.75 26.44 29.45
C ALA A 135 51.21 26.04 29.23
N ALA A 136 51.61 25.75 27.99
CA ALA A 136 52.96 25.34 27.63
C ALA A 136 53.89 26.53 27.33
N TYR A 137 53.34 27.71 27.04
CA TYR A 137 54.13 28.91 26.82
C TYR A 137 54.52 29.61 28.13
N ASP A 138 55.72 30.17 28.16
CA ASP A 138 56.27 30.92 29.30
C ASP A 138 55.77 32.38 29.23
N VAL A 139 54.47 32.55 29.48
CA VAL A 139 53.74 33.82 29.45
C VAL A 139 53.49 34.29 30.88
N LEU A 140 53.50 35.61 31.10
CA LEU A 140 53.11 36.18 32.39
C LEU A 140 51.70 35.71 32.79
N PRO A 141 51.44 35.41 34.07
CA PRO A 141 50.15 34.89 34.52
C PRO A 141 48.95 35.75 34.09
N GLU A 142 49.11 37.08 34.11
CA GLU A 142 48.08 38.06 33.74
C GLU A 142 47.72 37.98 32.25
N ASP A 143 48.72 37.90 31.38
CA ASP A 143 48.52 37.76 29.93
C ASP A 143 47.93 36.40 29.56
N ARG A 144 48.33 35.34 30.28
CA ARG A 144 47.76 34.00 30.12
C ARG A 144 46.28 33.95 30.50
N GLU A 145 45.90 34.60 31.59
CA GLU A 145 44.50 34.68 32.02
C GLU A 145 43.64 35.48 31.04
N MET A 146 44.18 36.60 30.54
CA MET A 146 43.53 37.41 29.50
C MET A 146 43.27 36.59 28.22
N LEU A 147 44.27 35.87 27.72
CA LEU A 147 44.14 35.02 26.53
C LEU A 147 43.16 33.86 26.79
N ALA A 148 43.24 33.21 27.95
CA ALA A 148 42.31 32.13 28.31
C ALA A 148 40.86 32.61 28.43
N ALA A 149 40.64 33.84 28.91
CA ALA A 149 39.31 34.46 28.93
C ALA A 149 38.80 34.75 27.50
N TYR A 150 39.67 35.25 26.62
CA TYR A 150 39.34 35.49 25.22
C TYR A 150 38.92 34.20 24.48
N TYR A 151 39.69 33.11 24.60
CA TYR A 151 39.34 31.84 23.95
C TYR A 151 38.04 31.23 24.50
N ARG A 152 37.82 31.31 25.82
CA ARG A 152 36.55 30.91 26.45
C ARG A 152 35.36 31.67 25.88
N GLN A 153 35.47 33.00 25.78
CA GLN A 153 34.40 33.84 25.24
C GLN A 153 34.13 33.50 23.78
N ARG A 154 35.17 33.36 22.96
CA ARG A 154 35.04 33.01 21.55
C ARG A 154 34.36 31.65 21.37
N ALA A 155 34.75 30.64 22.16
CA ALA A 155 34.14 29.32 22.13
C ALA A 155 32.65 29.38 22.56
N ALA A 156 32.33 30.17 23.60
CA ALA A 156 30.95 30.38 24.03
C ALA A 156 30.09 31.05 22.93
N ASP A 157 30.61 32.08 22.27
CA ASP A 157 29.92 32.77 21.18
C ASP A 157 29.69 31.84 19.98
N GLU A 158 30.68 31.01 19.63
CA GLU A 158 30.59 30.04 18.53
C GLU A 158 29.60 28.93 18.86
N MET A 159 29.63 28.38 20.07
CA MET A 159 28.63 27.41 20.54
C MET A 159 27.22 28.01 20.53
N GLN A 160 27.06 29.23 21.02
CA GLN A 160 25.77 29.93 21.03
C GLN A 160 25.25 30.18 19.61
N SER A 161 26.14 30.51 18.67
CA SER A 161 25.80 30.69 17.26
C SER A 161 25.31 29.38 16.63
N ILE A 162 26.04 28.28 16.82
CA ILE A 162 25.66 26.94 16.33
C ILE A 162 24.31 26.51 16.94
N ALA A 163 24.16 26.67 18.25
CA ALA A 163 22.96 26.29 18.96
C ALA A 163 21.73 27.09 18.48
N SER A 164 21.89 28.42 18.32
CA SER A 164 20.81 29.29 17.82
C SER A 164 20.43 28.97 16.38
N ALA A 165 21.40 28.65 15.51
CA ALA A 165 21.16 28.29 14.12
C ALA A 165 20.34 27.00 13.96
N HIS A 166 20.46 26.08 14.92
CA HIS A 166 19.78 24.78 14.91
C HIS A 166 18.66 24.66 15.95
N GLY A 167 18.25 25.77 16.59
CA GLY A 167 17.18 25.78 17.58
C GLY A 167 17.45 24.93 18.83
N VAL A 168 18.72 24.69 19.14
CA VAL A 168 19.17 23.96 20.33
C VAL A 168 19.39 24.97 21.46
N THR A 169 18.83 24.70 22.62
CA THR A 169 19.18 25.43 23.85
C THR A 169 20.43 24.79 24.47
N LEU A 170 21.51 25.56 24.57
CA LEU A 170 22.62 25.17 25.42
C LEU A 170 22.13 25.21 26.86
N ALA A 171 22.38 24.14 27.62
CA ALA A 171 22.17 24.18 29.06
C ALA A 171 23.11 25.26 29.62
N THR A 172 22.55 26.34 30.14
CA THR A 172 23.29 27.21 31.06
C THR A 172 23.74 26.33 32.22
N PRO A 173 25.04 26.29 32.58
CA PRO A 173 25.46 25.61 33.79
C PRO A 173 24.69 26.25 34.95
N ASP A 174 23.82 25.46 35.57
CA ASP A 174 22.91 25.90 36.63
C ASP A 174 23.65 26.65 37.73
N ALA A 175 23.15 27.85 38.00
CA ALA A 175 23.39 28.58 39.25
C ALA A 175 22.63 27.96 40.45
N ASP A 176 21.94 26.83 40.25
CA ASP A 176 21.02 26.20 41.21
C ASP A 176 21.35 24.72 41.52
N ALA A 177 22.60 24.27 41.36
CA ALA A 177 23.01 23.02 41.98
C ALA A 177 22.96 23.18 43.52
N PRO A 178 22.09 22.46 44.25
CA PRO A 178 22.05 22.57 45.70
C PRO A 178 23.40 22.12 46.29
N PRO A 179 23.93 22.80 47.32
CA PRO A 179 25.20 22.42 47.90
C PRO A 179 25.10 20.98 48.41
N ALA A 180 26.04 20.15 48.00
CA ALA A 180 26.14 18.79 48.48
C ALA A 180 26.26 18.83 50.01
N SER A 181 25.21 18.38 50.69
CA SER A 181 25.20 18.21 52.14
C SER A 181 26.31 17.25 52.54
N GLN A 182 27.26 17.74 53.35
CA GLN A 182 28.23 16.91 54.07
C GLN A 182 27.60 16.37 55.35
#